data_AF-A0A7S2WJ09-F1
#
_entry.id   AF-A0A7S2WJ09-F1
#
_cell.length_a   1.000
_cell.length_b   1.000
_cell.length_c   1.000
_cell.angle_alpha   90.00
_cell.angle_beta   90.00
_cell.angle_gamma   90.00
#
_symmetry.space_group_name_H-M   'P 1'
#
loop_
_entity.id
_entity.type
_entity.pdbx_description
1 polymer ?
#
loop_
_entity_poly.entity_id
_entity_poly.type
_entity_poly.pdbx_seq_one_letter_code
_entity_poly.pdbx_strand_id
1 'polypeptide(L)'
;MMEAGMSLEEARSAMMGSSTGVAGEPTLADGPAERHAALPEGGEEGGHNAASDAPPFKGGDIGASTTGLEPYSTDLEYLEDAFALILHRLHRYTTTLSDDSETYGLNLRQKRPEAILRELDAKERQARHRWERRLRATMEEGPGHFLPRMEQLSEQMGLDMFEKMVILTLVGAVISQEIRKASRGGAGGGGIGLHGMDVGVLLGTHCSTLGRKW
;
A
#
# COMPACT_ATOMS: atom_id res chain seq x y z
N MET A 1 -7.95 -4.97 -59.39
CA MET A 1 -9.27 -4.31 -59.26
C MET A 1 -10.07 -5.18 -58.31
N MET A 2 -10.47 -4.79 -57.09
CA MET A 2 -10.63 -3.47 -56.48
C MET A 2 -10.27 -3.58 -54.98
N GLU A 3 -9.52 -2.61 -54.46
CA GLU A 3 -9.42 -2.36 -53.02
C GLU A 3 -10.60 -1.49 -52.59
N ALA A 4 -11.23 -1.81 -51.45
CA ALA A 4 -12.24 -0.96 -50.83
C ALA A 4 -11.68 -0.46 -49.49
N GLY A 5 -11.12 0.75 -49.51
CA GLY A 5 -10.75 1.50 -48.31
C GLY A 5 -11.97 2.14 -47.69
N MET A 6 -12.29 1.75 -46.46
CA MET A 6 -13.20 2.51 -45.60
C MET A 6 -12.46 3.75 -45.08
N SER A 7 -13.05 4.92 -45.35
CA SER A 7 -12.53 6.24 -44.99
C SER A 7 -12.64 6.50 -43.49
N LEU A 8 -11.56 7.04 -42.91
CA LEU A 8 -11.41 7.41 -41.50
C LEU A 8 -12.35 8.55 -41.04
N GLU A 9 -13.11 9.17 -41.96
CA GLU A 9 -14.03 10.26 -41.63
C GLU A 9 -15.41 9.79 -41.16
N GLU A 10 -15.87 8.59 -41.53
CA GLU A 10 -17.21 8.11 -41.14
C GLU A 10 -17.29 7.67 -39.67
N ALA A 11 -16.16 7.29 -39.05
CA ALA A 11 -16.14 6.87 -37.64
C ALA A 11 -16.21 8.05 -36.65
N ARG A 12 -15.89 9.28 -37.06
CA ARG A 12 -15.86 10.45 -36.17
C ARG A 12 -17.23 11.10 -35.95
N SER A 13 -18.22 10.82 -36.80
CA SER A 13 -19.56 11.41 -36.70
C SER A 13 -20.50 10.70 -35.71
N ALA A 14 -20.08 9.60 -35.07
CA ALA A 14 -20.93 8.80 -34.18
C ALA A 14 -20.77 9.10 -32.66
N MET A 15 -19.88 10.02 -32.26
CA MET A 15 -19.53 10.25 -30.84
C MET A 15 -20.08 11.54 -30.19
N MET A 16 -21.05 12.23 -30.80
CA MET A 16 -21.64 13.44 -30.21
C MET A 16 -23.16 13.30 -30.09
N GLY A 17 -23.60 12.63 -29.02
CA GLY A 17 -25.01 12.45 -28.66
C GLY A 17 -25.29 12.93 -27.24
N SER A 18 -25.89 14.11 -27.16
CA SER A 18 -26.39 14.84 -25.99
C SER A 18 -27.25 14.05 -25.01
N SER A 19 -27.13 14.33 -23.70
CA SER A 19 -28.20 14.14 -22.72
C SER A 19 -28.09 15.13 -21.56
N THR A 20 -29.00 16.12 -21.61
CA THR A 20 -29.51 16.99 -20.55
C THR A 20 -29.97 16.17 -19.34
N GLY A 21 -29.59 16.46 -18.09
CA GLY A 21 -30.19 17.49 -17.23
C GLY A 21 -31.19 16.87 -16.24
N VAL A 22 -31.12 17.23 -14.94
CA VAL A 22 -32.25 17.42 -13.99
C VAL A 22 -31.70 17.72 -12.59
N ALA A 23 -32.28 18.76 -11.99
CA ALA A 23 -32.02 19.36 -10.69
C ALA A 23 -32.63 18.57 -9.51
N GLY A 24 -32.14 18.82 -8.29
CA GLY A 24 -32.82 18.41 -7.05
C GLY A 24 -32.01 18.60 -5.76
N GLU A 25 -31.90 19.83 -5.27
CA GLU A 25 -31.97 20.15 -3.82
C GLU A 25 -33.45 20.12 -3.40
N PRO A 26 -33.86 19.87 -2.13
CA PRO A 26 -33.40 20.51 -0.87
C PRO A 26 -33.29 19.48 0.30
N THR A 27 -33.01 19.75 1.58
CA THR A 27 -33.63 20.69 2.52
C THR A 27 -32.92 20.59 3.89
N LEU A 28 -32.63 21.73 4.52
CA LEU A 28 -32.31 21.86 5.95
C LEU A 28 -33.57 21.67 6.79
N ALA A 29 -33.46 21.04 7.96
CA ALA A 29 -34.45 21.12 9.03
C ALA A 29 -33.77 21.31 10.39
N ASP A 30 -34.28 22.32 11.09
CA ASP A 30 -33.92 22.84 12.42
C ASP A 30 -34.35 21.96 13.61
N GLY A 31 -33.47 21.89 14.63
CA GLY A 31 -33.74 22.00 16.08
C GLY A 31 -34.40 20.82 16.84
N PRO A 32 -34.43 20.83 18.21
CA PRO A 32 -33.89 21.83 19.15
C PRO A 32 -33.08 21.29 20.38
N ALA A 33 -32.36 22.23 21.00
CA ALA A 33 -32.07 22.51 22.41
C ALA A 33 -32.21 21.47 23.55
N GLU A 34 -31.15 21.48 24.38
CA GLU A 34 -31.10 21.46 25.86
C GLU A 34 -31.49 20.20 26.66
N ARG A 35 -30.51 19.73 27.46
CA ARG A 35 -30.66 19.54 28.91
C ARG A 35 -29.31 19.41 29.62
N HIS A 36 -29.03 20.39 30.46
CA HIS A 36 -28.04 20.37 31.53
C HIS A 36 -28.45 19.37 32.64
N ALA A 37 -27.49 18.60 33.14
CA ALA A 37 -27.45 18.06 34.51
C ALA A 37 -25.99 17.62 34.79
N ALA A 38 -25.22 18.43 35.51
CA ALA A 38 -25.01 18.37 36.96
C ALA A 38 -24.07 17.21 37.38
N LEU A 39 -22.89 17.64 37.85
CA LEU A 39 -21.82 16.89 38.49
C LEU A 39 -22.32 16.10 39.71
N PRO A 40 -21.60 15.03 40.09
CA PRO A 40 -21.11 14.99 41.46
C PRO A 40 -19.58 14.86 41.54
N GLU A 41 -19.02 15.66 42.44
CA GLU A 41 -17.66 15.54 42.94
C GLU A 41 -17.50 14.33 43.87
N GLY A 42 -16.26 13.83 43.97
CA GLY A 42 -15.74 13.19 45.18
C GLY A 42 -15.28 11.74 45.00
N GLY A 43 -14.01 11.48 45.32
CA GLY A 43 -13.57 10.12 45.70
C GLY A 43 -12.19 9.70 45.21
N GLU A 44 -11.17 10.23 45.88
CA GLU A 44 -9.85 9.70 46.23
C GLU A 44 -9.43 8.25 45.86
N GLU A 45 -8.13 8.16 45.51
CA GLU A 45 -7.13 7.12 45.82
C GLU A 45 -7.18 5.73 45.17
N GLY A 46 -5.98 5.29 44.75
CA GLY A 46 -5.65 3.87 44.63
C GLY A 46 -4.90 3.49 43.35
N GLY A 47 -3.58 3.65 43.36
CA GLY A 47 -2.72 3.11 42.30
C GLY A 47 -2.77 1.58 42.24
N HIS A 48 -2.76 1.04 41.02
CA HIS A 48 -2.18 -0.26 40.68
C HIS A 48 -1.76 -0.19 39.21
N ASN A 49 -0.44 -0.26 38.98
CA ASN A 49 0.14 -0.48 37.66
C ASN A 49 -0.26 -1.87 37.18
N ALA A 50 -1.40 -1.97 36.50
CA ALA A 50 -1.73 -3.14 35.71
C ALA A 50 -0.84 -3.12 34.47
N ALA A 51 0.22 -3.92 34.51
CA ALA A 51 0.95 -4.34 33.33
C ALA A 51 -0.08 -4.81 32.29
N SER A 52 -0.26 -4.02 31.24
CA SER A 52 -1.02 -4.43 30.07
C SER A 52 -0.22 -5.56 29.43
N ASP A 53 -0.66 -6.77 29.75
CA ASP A 53 -0.29 -8.02 29.11
C ASP A 53 -0.77 -7.96 27.65
N ALA A 54 -0.07 -7.17 26.85
CA ALA A 54 -0.26 -7.12 25.41
C ALA A 54 0.33 -8.44 24.88
N PRO A 55 -0.51 -9.32 24.29
CA PRO A 55 -0.03 -10.61 23.83
C PRO A 55 1.09 -10.40 22.81
N PRO A 56 2.11 -11.28 22.80
CA PRO A 56 3.19 -11.21 21.84
C PRO A 56 2.58 -11.21 20.45
N PHE A 57 2.95 -10.19 19.67
CA PHE A 57 2.57 -10.03 18.28
C PHE A 57 2.91 -11.33 17.54
N LYS A 58 1.92 -12.21 17.36
CA LYS A 58 1.97 -13.27 16.37
C LYS A 58 1.96 -12.51 15.05
N GLY A 59 3.15 -12.28 14.50
CA GLY A 59 3.29 -11.87 13.11
C GLY A 59 2.38 -12.78 12.32
N GLY A 60 1.37 -12.18 11.69
CA GLY A 60 0.53 -12.87 10.75
C GLY A 60 1.48 -13.57 9.79
N ASP A 61 1.40 -14.90 9.80
CA ASP A 61 1.94 -15.72 8.75
C ASP A 61 1.19 -15.28 7.49
N ILE A 62 1.73 -14.27 6.80
CA ILE A 62 1.42 -14.03 5.40
C ILE A 62 1.95 -15.28 4.73
N GLY A 63 1.05 -16.25 4.63
CA GLY A 63 1.37 -17.66 4.49
C GLY A 63 2.47 -17.85 3.48
N ALA A 64 3.57 -18.43 3.95
CA ALA A 64 4.50 -19.16 3.12
C ALA A 64 3.79 -20.42 2.59
N SER A 65 2.72 -20.24 1.81
CA SER A 65 2.16 -21.28 0.95
C SER A 65 3.16 -21.48 -0.17
N THR A 66 4.09 -22.41 0.02
CA THR A 66 4.89 -23.00 -1.06
C THR A 66 4.03 -23.94 -1.91
N THR A 67 2.82 -23.50 -2.28
CA THR A 67 2.12 -24.02 -3.46
C THR A 67 2.90 -23.56 -4.67
N GLY A 68 2.89 -24.34 -5.75
CA GLY A 68 3.68 -24.05 -6.95
C GLY A 68 3.54 -22.59 -7.39
N LEU A 69 4.58 -22.04 -8.03
CA LEU A 69 4.53 -20.72 -8.67
C LEU A 69 3.60 -20.79 -9.88
N GLU A 70 2.31 -20.97 -9.61
CA GLU A 70 1.23 -21.03 -10.58
C GLU A 70 0.95 -19.61 -11.08
N PRO A 71 0.58 -19.47 -12.36
CA PRO A 71 0.09 -18.22 -12.92
C PRO A 71 -0.96 -17.55 -12.04
N TYR A 72 -1.01 -16.22 -12.07
CA TYR A 72 -2.06 -15.50 -11.36
C TYR A 72 -3.41 -15.81 -12.00
N SER A 73 -4.42 -16.02 -11.17
CA SER A 73 -5.80 -16.20 -11.64
C SER A 73 -6.68 -14.96 -11.42
N THR A 74 -6.25 -14.08 -10.51
CA THR A 74 -6.99 -12.86 -10.12
C THR A 74 -6.04 -11.69 -9.84
N ASP A 75 -6.56 -10.46 -9.91
CA ASP A 75 -5.78 -9.27 -9.56
C ASP A 75 -5.40 -9.26 -8.08
N LEU A 76 -6.21 -9.87 -7.21
CA LEU A 76 -5.95 -9.90 -5.76
C LEU A 76 -4.67 -10.68 -5.45
N GLU A 77 -4.48 -11.84 -6.06
CA GLU A 77 -3.26 -12.63 -5.89
C GLU A 77 -2.01 -11.88 -6.39
N TYR A 78 -2.13 -11.13 -7.50
CA TYR A 78 -1.05 -10.28 -8.00
C TYR A 78 -0.74 -9.15 -7.02
N LEU A 79 -1.77 -8.50 -6.48
CA LEU A 79 -1.63 -7.40 -5.53
C LEU A 79 -1.04 -7.89 -4.19
N GLU A 80 -1.39 -9.09 -3.72
CA GLU A 80 -0.79 -9.68 -2.52
C GLU A 80 0.73 -9.82 -2.65
N ASP A 81 1.19 -10.38 -3.78
CA ASP A 81 2.62 -10.57 -4.04
C ASP A 81 3.36 -9.23 -4.20
N ALA A 82 2.74 -8.27 -4.90
CA ALA A 82 3.27 -6.92 -5.05
C ALA A 82 3.32 -6.16 -3.70
N PHE A 83 2.29 -6.30 -2.87
CA PHE A 83 2.20 -5.63 -1.57
C PHE A 83 3.20 -6.21 -0.57
N ALA A 84 3.45 -7.52 -0.59
CA ALA A 84 4.52 -8.11 0.21
C ALA A 84 5.89 -7.49 -0.12
N LEU A 85 6.19 -7.30 -1.42
CA LEU A 85 7.40 -6.61 -1.85
C LEU A 85 7.45 -5.15 -1.35
N ILE A 86 6.37 -4.40 -1.55
CA ILE A 86 6.26 -2.99 -1.12
C ILE A 86 6.45 -2.87 0.40
N LEU A 87 5.82 -3.75 1.17
CA LEU A 87 5.89 -3.77 2.63
C LEU A 87 7.33 -3.90 3.13
N HIS A 88 8.11 -4.82 2.55
CA HIS A 88 9.52 -4.98 2.91
C HIS A 88 10.36 -3.77 2.55
N ARG A 89 10.09 -3.11 1.42
CA ARG A 89 10.78 -1.86 1.06
C ARG A 89 10.44 -0.71 2.01
N LEU A 90 9.15 -0.58 2.39
CA LEU A 90 8.72 0.44 3.35
C LEU A 90 9.39 0.23 4.70
N HIS A 91 9.35 -0.99 5.23
CA HIS A 91 10.03 -1.31 6.49
C HIS A 91 11.54 -1.04 6.42
N ARG A 92 12.20 -1.33 5.30
CA ARG A 92 13.62 -1.00 5.14
C ARG A 92 13.84 0.50 5.20
N TYR A 93 13.07 1.27 4.44
CA TYR A 93 13.16 2.71 4.42
C TYR A 93 12.93 3.33 5.81
N THR A 94 11.88 2.91 6.52
CA THR A 94 11.58 3.41 7.87
C THR A 94 12.66 3.00 8.88
N THR A 95 13.23 1.80 8.75
CA THR A 95 14.34 1.35 9.62
C THR A 95 15.59 2.18 9.38
N THR A 96 15.88 2.56 8.14
CA THR A 96 17.01 3.45 7.80
C THR A 96 16.81 4.87 8.32
N LEU A 97 15.57 5.36 8.38
CA LEU A 97 15.25 6.68 8.93
C LEU A 97 15.24 6.73 10.46
N SER A 98 14.99 5.59 11.12
CA SER A 98 14.96 5.48 12.58
C SER A 98 16.39 5.44 13.13
N ASP A 99 17.13 6.53 12.94
CA ASP A 99 18.51 6.70 13.39
C ASP A 99 18.52 7.28 14.82
N ASP A 100 18.03 6.52 15.80
CA ASP A 100 18.05 6.95 17.21
C ASP A 100 18.89 6.00 18.07
N SER A 101 20.16 6.37 18.13
CA SER A 101 21.15 6.11 19.17
C SER A 101 20.62 6.20 20.62
N GLU A 102 19.44 6.80 20.87
CA GLU A 102 18.87 6.94 22.22
C GLU A 102 17.94 5.80 22.64
N THR A 103 17.33 5.06 21.71
CA THR A 103 16.38 3.97 22.06
C THR A 103 17.10 2.65 22.39
N TYR A 104 18.26 2.41 21.79
CA TYR A 104 19.03 1.18 21.97
C TYR A 104 19.81 1.11 23.29
N GLY A 105 19.93 2.23 24.02
CA GLY A 105 20.64 2.29 25.29
C GLY A 105 19.97 1.55 26.46
N LEU A 106 18.67 1.23 26.36
CA LEU A 106 17.89 0.67 27.47
C LEU A 106 17.37 -0.77 27.27
N ASN A 107 17.46 -1.34 26.06
CA ASN A 107 16.90 -2.66 25.76
C ASN A 107 17.97 -3.64 25.22
N LEU A 108 18.58 -4.41 26.12
CA LEU A 108 19.59 -5.45 25.82
C LEU A 108 19.11 -6.60 24.91
N ARG A 109 17.84 -6.58 24.46
CA ARG A 109 17.21 -7.66 23.67
C ARG A 109 16.89 -7.28 22.23
N GLN A 110 17.19 -6.06 21.80
CA GLN A 110 16.90 -5.63 20.42
C GLN A 110 18.00 -6.09 19.45
N LYS A 111 17.58 -6.68 18.32
CA LYS A 111 18.49 -6.99 17.20
C LYS A 111 19.20 -5.70 16.76
N ARG A 112 20.49 -5.79 16.43
CA ARG A 112 21.22 -4.66 15.84
C ARG A 112 20.51 -4.19 14.57
N PRO A 113 20.40 -2.88 14.31
CA PRO A 113 19.69 -2.34 13.14
C PRO A 113 20.24 -2.92 11.83
N GLU A 114 21.55 -3.14 11.74
CA GLU A 114 22.22 -3.79 10.61
C GLU A 114 21.68 -5.21 10.32
N ALA A 115 21.41 -5.99 11.37
CA ALA A 115 20.88 -7.34 11.23
C ALA A 115 19.42 -7.31 10.75
N ILE A 116 18.64 -6.31 11.21
CA ILE A 116 17.26 -6.09 10.75
C ILE A 116 17.25 -5.69 9.28
N LEU A 117 18.11 -4.76 8.86
CA LEU A 117 18.24 -4.33 7.47
C LEU A 117 18.61 -5.50 6.55
N ARG A 118 19.57 -6.36 6.95
CA ARG A 118 19.93 -7.57 6.18
C ARG A 118 18.77 -8.55 6.04
N GLU A 119 18.00 -8.73 7.11
CA GLU A 119 16.81 -9.59 7.09
C GLU A 119 15.74 -9.01 6.15
N LEU A 120 15.50 -7.70 6.19
CA LEU A 120 14.57 -7.01 5.30
C LEU A 120 15.02 -7.07 3.85
N ASP A 121 16.32 -6.94 3.55
CA ASP A 121 16.87 -7.11 2.21
C ASP A 121 16.71 -8.54 1.68
N ALA A 122 16.82 -9.56 2.56
CA ALA A 122 16.57 -10.95 2.17
C ALA A 122 15.09 -11.16 1.84
N LYS A 123 14.18 -10.63 2.66
CA LYS A 123 12.73 -10.69 2.44
C LYS A 123 12.30 -9.93 1.19
N GLU A 124 12.86 -8.74 0.93
CA GLU A 124 12.61 -7.98 -0.30
C GLU A 124 13.01 -8.82 -1.53
N ARG A 125 14.22 -9.41 -1.51
CA ARG A 125 14.70 -10.25 -2.62
C ARG A 125 13.80 -11.46 -2.86
N GLN A 126 13.37 -12.13 -1.78
CA GLN A 126 12.47 -13.27 -1.88
C GLN A 126 11.10 -12.87 -2.45
N ALA A 127 10.48 -11.81 -1.92
CA ALA A 127 9.19 -11.31 -2.39
C ALA A 127 9.26 -10.86 -3.86
N ARG A 128 10.31 -10.13 -4.23
CA ARG A 128 10.59 -9.74 -5.61
C ARG A 128 10.70 -10.95 -6.53
N HIS A 129 11.53 -11.93 -6.15
CA HIS A 129 11.75 -13.11 -6.97
C HIS A 129 10.46 -13.90 -7.19
N ARG A 130 9.64 -14.05 -6.14
CA ARG A 130 8.33 -14.68 -6.24
C ARG A 130 7.42 -13.92 -7.20
N TRP A 131 7.26 -12.61 -6.98
CA TRP A 131 6.42 -11.75 -7.82
C TRP A 131 6.83 -11.80 -9.29
N GLU A 132 8.11 -11.63 -9.59
CA GLU A 132 8.66 -11.65 -10.95
C GLU A 132 8.48 -13.02 -11.64
N ARG A 133 8.72 -14.11 -10.91
CA ARG A 133 8.56 -15.46 -11.47
C ARG A 133 7.11 -15.78 -11.79
N ARG A 134 6.22 -15.43 -10.88
CA ARG A 134 4.79 -15.71 -11.02
C ARG A 134 4.17 -14.83 -12.10
N LEU A 135 4.60 -13.56 -12.19
CA LEU A 135 4.24 -12.67 -13.28
C LEU A 135 4.73 -13.23 -14.63
N ARG A 136 5.98 -13.68 -14.72
CA ARG A 136 6.50 -14.30 -15.93
C ARG A 136 5.66 -15.52 -16.35
N ALA A 137 5.37 -16.43 -15.42
CA ALA A 137 4.52 -17.60 -15.69
C ALA A 137 3.14 -17.20 -16.22
N THR A 138 2.56 -16.11 -15.68
CA THR A 138 1.28 -15.56 -16.13
C THR A 138 1.36 -15.00 -17.55
N MET A 139 2.44 -14.31 -17.89
CA MET A 139 2.65 -13.79 -19.25
C MET A 139 2.93 -14.88 -20.28
N GLU A 140 3.53 -16.00 -19.86
CA GLU A 140 3.85 -17.14 -20.72
C GLU A 140 2.61 -17.99 -21.10
N GLU A 141 1.48 -17.87 -20.40
CA GLU A 141 0.23 -18.56 -20.78
C GLU A 141 -0.32 -18.08 -22.14
N GLY A 142 0.03 -16.86 -22.54
CA GLY A 142 -0.28 -16.33 -23.87
C GLY A 142 -1.65 -15.65 -23.99
N PRO A 143 -2.04 -15.28 -25.23
CA PRO A 143 -3.24 -14.48 -25.47
C PRO A 143 -4.53 -15.22 -25.07
N GLY A 144 -5.45 -14.52 -24.42
CA GLY A 144 -6.73 -15.08 -23.95
C GLY A 144 -6.71 -15.60 -22.51
N HIS A 145 -5.53 -15.62 -21.87
CA HIS A 145 -5.35 -15.93 -20.46
C HIS A 145 -5.40 -14.70 -19.57
N PHE A 146 -5.45 -14.91 -18.25
CA PHE A 146 -5.52 -13.83 -17.28
C PHE A 146 -4.23 -13.00 -17.32
N LEU A 147 -4.37 -11.68 -17.44
CA LEU A 147 -3.28 -10.72 -17.32
C LEU A 147 -3.68 -9.68 -16.27
N PRO A 148 -2.88 -9.45 -15.20
CA PRO A 148 -3.24 -8.46 -14.18
C PRO A 148 -3.49 -7.09 -14.79
N ARG A 149 -4.50 -6.38 -14.31
CA ARG A 149 -4.88 -5.06 -14.85
C ARG A 149 -3.74 -4.03 -14.76
N MET A 150 -2.88 -4.14 -13.74
CA MET A 150 -1.70 -3.30 -13.62
C MET A 150 -0.73 -3.51 -14.79
N GLU A 151 -0.57 -4.75 -15.27
CA GLU A 151 0.32 -5.06 -16.39
C GLU A 151 -0.25 -4.55 -17.70
N GLN A 152 -1.56 -4.72 -17.92
CA GLN A 152 -2.28 -4.13 -19.06
C GLN A 152 -2.13 -2.61 -19.09
N LEU A 153 -2.35 -1.95 -17.95
CA LEU A 153 -2.21 -0.51 -17.82
C LEU A 153 -0.77 -0.06 -18.09
N SER A 154 0.21 -0.81 -17.61
CA SER A 154 1.62 -0.49 -17.80
C SER A 154 2.03 -0.57 -19.27
N GLU A 155 1.53 -1.56 -20.00
CA GLU A 155 1.76 -1.69 -21.44
C GLU A 155 1.08 -0.56 -22.22
N GLN A 156 -0.18 -0.24 -21.91
CA GLN A 156 -0.94 0.80 -22.61
C GLN A 156 -0.36 2.21 -22.40
N MET A 157 0.17 2.48 -21.20
CA MET A 157 0.68 3.79 -20.82
C MET A 157 2.20 3.91 -20.96
N GLY A 158 2.90 2.82 -21.30
CA GLY A 158 4.36 2.79 -21.40
C GLY A 158 5.06 2.99 -20.06
N LEU A 159 4.47 2.49 -18.97
CA LEU A 159 5.00 2.70 -17.62
C LEU A 159 6.27 1.90 -17.38
N ASP A 160 7.26 2.55 -16.79
CA ASP A 160 8.46 1.87 -16.32
C ASP A 160 8.21 1.11 -14.99
N MET A 161 9.22 0.37 -14.53
CA MET A 161 9.12 -0.37 -13.27
C MET A 161 8.96 0.56 -12.06
N PHE A 162 9.56 1.74 -12.07
CA PHE A 162 9.44 2.68 -10.95
C PHE A 162 8.01 3.23 -10.86
N GLU A 163 7.45 3.71 -11.97
CA GLU A 163 6.08 4.22 -12.07
C GLU A 163 5.06 3.16 -11.67
N LYS A 164 5.24 1.91 -12.14
CA LYS A 164 4.42 0.77 -11.72
C LYS A 164 4.46 0.58 -10.20
N MET A 165 5.65 0.61 -9.60
CA MET A 165 5.81 0.46 -8.14
C MET A 165 5.17 1.63 -7.37
N VAL A 166 5.25 2.86 -7.89
CA VAL A 166 4.58 4.03 -7.29
C VAL A 166 3.07 3.83 -7.30
N ILE A 167 2.49 3.45 -8.43
CA ILE A 167 1.04 3.20 -8.53
C ILE A 167 0.62 2.08 -7.59
N LEU A 168 1.34 0.95 -7.57
CA LEU A 168 1.05 -0.17 -6.67
C LEU A 168 1.13 0.24 -5.20
N THR A 169 2.09 1.08 -4.84
CA THR A 169 2.21 1.62 -3.48
C THR A 169 1.05 2.54 -3.12
N LEU A 170 0.61 3.40 -4.04
CA LEU A 170 -0.55 4.28 -3.83
C LEU A 170 -1.85 3.47 -3.70
N VAL A 171 -2.06 2.47 -4.55
CA VAL A 171 -3.18 1.53 -4.42
C VAL A 171 -3.11 0.81 -3.07
N GLY A 172 -1.93 0.32 -2.70
CA GLY A 172 -1.67 -0.32 -1.41
C GLY A 172 -1.99 0.58 -0.22
N ALA A 173 -1.69 1.87 -0.30
CA ALA A 173 -2.02 2.84 0.75
C ALA A 173 -3.54 3.03 0.92
N VAL A 174 -4.33 2.77 -0.12
CA VAL A 174 -5.80 2.86 -0.09
C VAL A 174 -6.43 1.55 0.37
N ILE A 175 -5.92 0.38 -0.02
CA ILE A 175 -6.61 -0.89 0.23
C ILE A 175 -5.93 -1.77 1.29
N SER A 176 -4.61 -1.72 1.45
CA SER A 176 -3.86 -2.55 2.39
C SER A 176 -3.65 -1.86 3.75
N GLN A 177 -4.15 -2.49 4.81
CA GLN A 177 -3.91 -2.01 6.19
C GLN A 177 -2.44 -2.10 6.59
N GLU A 178 -1.71 -3.11 6.10
CA GLU A 178 -0.30 -3.29 6.43
C GLU A 178 0.57 -2.21 5.81
N ILE A 179 0.32 -1.88 4.54
CA ILE A 179 1.00 -0.77 3.86
C ILE A 179 0.72 0.55 4.55
N ARG A 180 -0.54 0.81 4.95
CA ARG A 180 -0.89 2.00 5.73
C ARG A 180 -0.18 2.10 7.07
N LYS A 181 0.00 0.97 7.76
CA LYS A 181 0.71 0.94 9.04
C LYS A 181 2.21 1.18 8.83
N ALA A 182 2.79 0.50 7.84
CA ALA A 182 4.21 0.62 7.51
C ALA A 182 4.58 2.03 7.04
N SER A 183 3.72 2.73 6.30
CA SER A 183 4.00 4.08 5.79
C SER A 183 3.93 5.18 6.86
N ARG A 184 3.34 4.92 8.03
CA ARG A 184 3.16 5.92 9.09
C ARG A 184 4.33 6.04 10.06
N GLY A 185 5.30 5.11 10.05
CA GLY A 185 6.39 5.07 11.04
C GLY A 185 5.87 4.72 12.45
N GLY A 186 6.67 4.02 13.25
CA GLY A 186 6.25 3.42 14.53
C GLY A 186 5.98 4.37 15.70
N ALA A 187 5.64 5.65 15.49
CA ALA A 187 5.30 6.57 16.57
C ALA A 187 3.79 6.59 16.81
N GLY A 188 3.36 6.13 17.98
CA GLY A 188 1.97 6.01 18.36
C GLY A 188 1.22 7.34 18.43
N GLY A 189 -0.09 7.27 18.19
CA GLY A 189 -1.06 8.24 18.68
C GLY A 189 -1.58 9.26 17.66
N GLY A 190 -2.86 9.12 17.33
CA GLY A 190 -3.73 10.27 17.08
C GLY A 190 -3.68 10.89 15.69
N GLY A 191 -4.42 10.34 14.74
CA GLY A 191 -4.75 11.08 13.52
C GLY A 191 -5.39 10.22 12.44
N ILE A 192 -6.72 10.29 12.33
CA ILE A 192 -7.46 10.01 11.09
C ILE A 192 -7.14 11.16 10.12
N GLY A 193 -5.88 11.27 9.75
CA GLY A 193 -5.35 12.28 8.84
C GLY A 193 -4.43 11.58 7.86
N LEU A 194 -4.57 11.94 6.59
CA LEU A 194 -3.73 11.53 5.48
C LEU A 194 -2.31 12.13 5.62
N HIS A 195 -1.59 11.77 6.68
CA HIS A 195 -0.14 11.95 6.77
C HIS A 195 0.53 10.60 6.45
N GLY A 196 0.26 9.88 5.36
CA GLY A 196 -0.09 10.29 4.00
C GLY A 196 1.13 10.06 3.13
N MET A 197 1.15 8.97 2.35
CA MET A 197 2.24 8.58 1.45
C MET A 197 2.79 9.79 0.69
N ASP A 198 3.91 10.36 1.13
CA ASP A 198 4.48 11.56 0.51
C ASP A 198 5.52 11.19 -0.57
N VAL A 199 5.91 12.18 -1.37
CA VAL A 199 6.89 12.01 -2.44
C VAL A 199 8.24 11.54 -1.90
N GLY A 200 8.66 12.02 -0.73
CA GLY A 200 9.89 11.61 -0.07
C GLY A 200 9.88 10.13 0.31
N VAL A 201 8.76 9.62 0.85
CA VAL A 201 8.60 8.20 1.17
C VAL A 201 8.59 7.36 -0.10
N LEU A 202 7.90 7.79 -1.16
CA LEU A 202 7.88 7.06 -2.44
C LEU A 202 9.29 6.96 -3.05
N LEU A 203 10.02 8.07 -3.08
CA LEU A 203 11.40 8.11 -3.57
C LEU A 203 12.33 7.28 -2.68
N GLY A 204 12.27 7.43 -1.36
CA GLY A 204 13.11 6.68 -0.43
C GLY A 204 12.85 5.17 -0.44
N THR A 205 11.60 4.77 -0.70
CA THR A 205 11.19 3.36 -0.76
C THR A 205 11.58 2.68 -2.07
N HIS A 206 11.50 3.39 -3.20
CA HIS A 206 11.68 2.78 -4.52
C HIS A 206 13.00 3.16 -5.21
N CYS A 207 13.67 4.24 -4.80
CA CYS A 207 14.95 4.68 -5.35
C CYS A 207 16.09 4.40 -4.36
N SER A 208 16.57 3.15 -4.34
CA SER A 208 17.69 2.73 -3.47
C SER A 208 19.05 3.35 -3.85
N THR A 209 19.15 3.99 -5.01
CA THR A 209 20.38 4.63 -5.51
C THR A 209 20.57 6.06 -5.02
N LEU A 210 19.53 6.76 -4.59
CA LEU A 210 19.62 8.17 -4.17
C LEU A 210 20.46 8.39 -2.89
N GLY A 211 20.58 7.36 -2.04
CA GLY A 211 21.30 7.44 -0.76
C GLY A 211 22.77 6.98 -0.79
N ARG A 212 23.27 6.46 -1.92
CA ARG A 212 24.69 6.10 -2.03
C ARG A 212 25.50 7.37 -2.28
N LYS A 213 26.11 7.90 -1.22
CA LYS A 213 27.14 8.94 -1.32
C LYS A 213 28.19 8.49 -2.34
N TRP A 214 28.41 9.31 -3.36
CA TRP A 214 29.45 9.15 -4.38
C TRP A 214 30.83 9.36 -3.75
#